data_AF-A0A535PS01-F1
#
_entry.id   AF-A0A535PS01-F1
#
_cell.length_a   1.000
_cell.length_b   1.000
_cell.length_c   1.000
_cell.angle_alpha   90.00
_cell.angle_beta   90.00
_cell.angle_gamma   90.00
#
_symmetry.space_group_name_H-M   'P 1'
#
loop_
_entity.id
_entity.type
_entity.pdbx_description
1 polymer ?
#
loop_
_entity_poly.entity_id
_entity_poly.type
_entity_poly.pdbx_seq_one_letter_code
_entity_poly.pdbx_strand_id
1 'polypeptide(L)'
;MRSTIRIVASIPDIVDSTRGFERWLKGVIPLRQHELDYKHEMMAADTFSFLRATFYRWAELAPQELPDLADAPRVLAVGDLHVENFGTWRDLEGRLVWGVSDFDEAFRMPFTYDIVRLATSAGLAAAEGHLNIDLKQACAAIMAGYSAALRSGGRPMVLAEQDRWLRKLAAGRLRDPVVFWARLQALPTARGPVPPNLKTLLVQRLPNGSEAVRYVRRRSGLGSLGRERLVAVADWRGSRGQGDGPVGVGMGTQGSRGQPDLLPRPGDIRGALP
;
A
#
# COMPACT_ATOMS: atom_id res chain seq x y z
N MET A 1 -18.60 36.63 25.35
CA MET A 1 -17.60 35.69 24.82
C MET A 1 -17.80 34.34 25.50
N ARG A 2 -18.48 33.38 24.83
CA ARG A 2 -18.52 31.99 25.32
C ARG A 2 -17.34 31.26 24.69
N SER A 3 -16.34 30.95 25.51
CA SER A 3 -15.25 30.07 25.11
C SER A 3 -15.83 28.67 24.94
N THR A 4 -16.00 28.23 23.70
CA THR A 4 -16.34 26.85 23.40
C THR A 4 -15.09 26.01 23.67
N ILE A 5 -15.02 25.43 24.86
CA ILE A 5 -14.10 24.33 25.16
C ILE A 5 -14.38 23.26 24.11
N ARG A 6 -13.51 23.11 23.11
CA ARG A 6 -13.50 21.92 22.27
C ARG A 6 -13.18 20.76 23.21
N ILE A 7 -14.17 19.93 23.51
CA ILE A 7 -13.92 18.62 24.11
C ILE A 7 -13.12 17.86 23.06
N VAL A 8 -11.81 17.85 23.21
CA VAL A 8 -10.94 16.95 22.45
C VAL A 8 -11.27 15.57 22.99
N ALA A 9 -11.95 14.75 22.18
CA ALA A 9 -12.20 13.36 22.55
C ALA A 9 -10.85 12.71 22.85
N SER A 10 -10.72 12.07 24.02
CA SER A 10 -9.49 11.36 24.38
C SER A 10 -9.16 10.35 23.28
N ILE A 11 -7.99 10.48 22.68
CA ILE A 11 -7.52 9.53 21.68
C ILE A 11 -7.20 8.22 22.44
N PRO A 12 -7.75 7.07 22.01
CA PRO A 12 -7.38 5.79 22.60
C PRO A 12 -5.87 5.58 22.56
N ASP A 13 -5.35 4.75 23.46
CA ASP A 13 -3.98 4.28 23.31
C ASP A 13 -3.85 3.43 22.02
N ILE A 14 -2.61 3.21 21.59
CA ILE A 14 -2.35 2.49 20.34
C ILE A 14 -2.85 1.04 20.38
N VAL A 15 -2.81 0.37 21.53
CA VAL A 15 -3.24 -1.02 21.66
C VAL A 15 -4.76 -1.10 21.45
N ASP A 16 -5.51 -0.17 22.03
CA ASP A 16 -6.95 -0.08 21.85
C ASP A 16 -7.36 0.32 20.43
N SER A 17 -6.68 1.31 19.83
CA SER A 17 -6.88 1.66 18.41
C SER A 17 -6.63 0.45 17.49
N THR A 18 -5.54 -0.29 17.73
CA THR A 18 -5.19 -1.49 16.94
C THR A 18 -6.26 -2.57 17.07
N ARG A 19 -6.67 -2.88 18.31
CA ARG A 19 -7.72 -3.88 18.57
C ARG A 19 -9.06 -3.48 17.97
N GLY A 20 -9.42 -2.20 18.05
CA GLY A 20 -10.63 -1.64 17.44
C GLY A 20 -10.62 -1.80 15.93
N PHE A 21 -9.54 -1.39 15.28
CA PHE A 21 -9.36 -1.52 13.84
C PHE A 21 -9.42 -2.98 13.39
N GLU A 22 -8.73 -3.88 14.07
CA GLU A 22 -8.73 -5.30 13.71
C GLU A 22 -10.08 -5.98 13.94
N ARG A 23 -10.80 -5.61 15.00
CA ARG A 23 -12.15 -6.11 15.26
C ARG A 23 -13.10 -5.69 14.14
N TRP A 24 -13.04 -4.42 13.72
CA TRP A 24 -13.79 -3.94 12.57
C TRP A 24 -13.38 -4.69 11.30
N LEU A 25 -12.08 -4.81 11.02
CA LEU A 25 -11.57 -5.44 9.80
C LEU A 25 -12.00 -6.92 9.70
N LYS A 26 -12.03 -7.66 10.82
CA LYS A 26 -12.56 -9.04 10.91
C LYS A 26 -14.04 -9.13 10.53
N GLY A 27 -14.81 -8.06 10.77
CA GLY A 27 -16.22 -7.97 10.36
C GLY A 27 -16.42 -7.71 8.87
N VAL A 28 -15.41 -7.19 8.17
CA VAL A 28 -15.49 -6.84 6.75
C VAL A 28 -14.85 -7.92 5.86
N ILE A 29 -13.73 -8.49 6.29
CA ILE A 29 -12.98 -9.50 5.52
C ILE A 29 -12.45 -10.65 6.40
N PRO A 30 -12.29 -11.86 5.83
CA PRO A 30 -11.55 -12.93 6.46
C PRO A 30 -10.10 -12.53 6.75
N LEU A 31 -9.68 -12.69 8.01
CA LEU A 31 -8.30 -12.46 8.42
C LEU A 31 -7.59 -13.75 8.80
N ARG A 32 -6.29 -13.80 8.50
CA ARG A 32 -5.39 -14.91 8.87
C ARG A 32 -4.59 -14.50 10.10
N GLN A 33 -4.89 -15.09 11.26
CA GLN A 33 -4.33 -14.66 12.54
C GLN A 33 -2.79 -14.65 12.56
N HIS A 34 -2.12 -15.73 12.12
CA HIS A 34 -0.64 -15.75 12.03
C HIS A 34 -0.03 -14.66 11.15
N GLU A 35 -0.76 -14.11 10.17
CA GLU A 35 -0.27 -12.97 9.39
C GLU A 35 -0.46 -11.65 10.14
N LEU A 36 -1.49 -11.54 10.99
CA LEU A 36 -1.65 -10.41 11.91
C LEU A 36 -0.60 -10.45 13.02
N ASP A 37 -0.32 -11.62 13.58
CA ASP A 37 0.73 -11.78 14.60
C ASP A 37 2.09 -11.34 14.03
N TYR A 38 2.40 -11.78 12.80
CA TYR A 38 3.58 -11.32 12.07
C TYR A 38 3.53 -9.82 11.75
N LYS A 39 2.35 -9.24 11.47
CA LYS A 39 2.19 -7.80 11.33
C LYS A 39 2.58 -7.06 12.61
N HIS A 40 2.18 -7.58 13.77
CA HIS A 40 2.52 -6.99 15.07
C HIS A 40 4.01 -7.07 15.37
N GLU A 41 4.66 -8.19 15.04
CA GLU A 41 6.12 -8.33 15.13
C GLU A 41 6.83 -7.25 14.29
N MET A 42 6.40 -7.09 13.04
CA MET A 42 6.97 -6.06 12.15
C MET A 42 6.65 -4.64 12.62
N MET A 43 5.46 -4.40 13.16
CA MET A 43 5.09 -3.12 13.77
C MET A 43 5.98 -2.77 14.97
N ALA A 44 6.40 -3.77 15.74
CA ALA A 44 7.26 -3.59 16.90
C ALA A 44 8.76 -3.50 16.55
N ALA A 45 9.13 -3.86 15.31
CA ALA A 45 10.52 -3.93 14.89
C ALA A 45 11.17 -2.54 14.79
N ASP A 46 10.45 -1.55 14.25
CA ASP A 46 10.97 -0.19 14.03
C ASP A 46 9.84 0.83 13.81
N THR A 47 10.15 2.12 13.98
CA THR A 47 9.15 3.21 13.91
C THR A 47 8.60 3.45 12.50
N PHE A 48 9.38 3.16 11.47
CA PHE A 48 8.97 3.32 10.08
C PHE A 48 7.96 2.24 9.68
N SER A 49 8.23 0.99 10.02
CA SER A 49 7.33 -0.15 9.90
C SER A 49 6.04 0.08 10.67
N PHE A 50 6.13 0.61 11.89
CA PHE A 50 4.97 1.01 12.68
C PHE A 50 4.08 2.02 11.92
N LEU A 51 4.63 3.14 11.42
CA LEU A 51 3.87 4.15 10.68
C LEU A 51 3.12 3.54 9.48
N ARG A 52 3.81 2.70 8.71
CA ARG A 52 3.28 2.05 7.49
C ARG A 52 2.19 1.03 7.78
N ALA A 53 2.22 0.40 8.94
CA ALA A 53 1.26 -0.63 9.32
C ALA A 53 -0.03 -0.06 9.95
N THR A 54 -0.01 1.23 10.33
CA THR A 54 -0.99 1.85 11.22
C THR A 54 -1.62 3.12 10.63
N PHE A 55 -2.02 3.10 9.35
CA PHE A 55 -2.74 4.25 8.75
C PHE A 55 -3.95 4.70 9.58
N TYR A 56 -4.70 3.78 10.19
CA TYR A 56 -5.82 4.13 11.08
C TYR A 56 -5.37 5.06 12.23
N ARG A 57 -4.16 4.86 12.78
CA ARG A 57 -3.59 5.73 13.81
C ARG A 57 -3.26 7.11 13.26
N TRP A 58 -2.74 7.18 12.04
CA TRP A 58 -2.53 8.46 11.36
C TRP A 58 -3.85 9.21 11.18
N ALA A 59 -4.92 8.53 10.77
CA ALA A 59 -6.24 9.12 10.58
C ALA A 59 -6.86 9.64 11.90
N GLU A 60 -6.57 9.01 13.04
CA GLU A 60 -6.99 9.45 14.37
C GLU A 60 -6.25 10.73 14.82
N LEU A 61 -4.92 10.76 14.60
CA LEU A 61 -4.03 11.80 15.11
C LEU A 61 -4.00 13.05 14.23
N ALA A 62 -3.91 12.90 12.90
CA ALA A 62 -3.65 14.02 12.00
C ALA A 62 -4.60 15.22 12.17
N PRO A 63 -5.93 15.05 12.35
CA PRO A 63 -6.84 16.19 12.56
C PRO A 63 -6.63 16.94 13.88
N GLN A 64 -6.00 16.31 14.87
CA GLN A 64 -5.78 16.85 16.21
C GLN A 64 -4.38 17.44 16.35
N GLU A 65 -3.39 16.76 15.78
CA GLU A 65 -1.98 17.15 15.82
C GLU A 65 -1.62 18.17 14.73
N LEU A 66 -2.40 18.25 13.65
CA LEU A 66 -2.18 19.16 12.51
C LEU A 66 -3.40 20.06 12.24
N PRO A 67 -3.94 20.76 13.26
CA PRO A 67 -5.16 21.55 13.10
C PRO A 67 -5.01 22.66 12.06
N ASP A 68 -3.81 23.26 11.97
CA ASP A 68 -3.50 24.34 11.01
C ASP A 68 -3.53 23.87 9.55
N LEU A 69 -3.49 22.56 9.31
CA LEU A 69 -3.53 21.96 7.97
C LEU A 69 -4.92 21.45 7.60
N ALA A 70 -5.88 21.46 8.53
CA ALA A 70 -7.21 20.86 8.36
C ALA A 70 -8.10 21.62 7.36
N ASP A 71 -7.82 22.91 7.15
CA ASP A 71 -8.59 23.80 6.25
C ASP A 71 -8.04 23.82 4.81
N ALA A 72 -6.96 23.11 4.52
CA ALA A 72 -6.42 23.03 3.16
C ALA A 72 -7.41 22.32 2.20
N PRO A 73 -7.36 22.63 0.88
CA PRO A 73 -8.21 22.00 -0.13
C PRO A 73 -8.28 20.47 -0.01
N ARG A 74 -9.52 19.96 -0.03
CA ARG A 74 -9.80 18.53 0.09
C ARG A 74 -9.84 17.86 -1.27
N VAL A 75 -8.85 17.00 -1.50
CA VAL A 75 -8.69 16.20 -2.73
C VAL A 75 -8.89 14.73 -2.43
N LEU A 76 -9.04 13.89 -3.46
CA LEU A 76 -8.89 12.45 -3.28
C LEU A 76 -7.40 12.17 -3.05
N ALA A 77 -7.03 12.05 -1.78
CA ALA A 77 -5.67 11.81 -1.33
C ALA A 77 -5.42 10.29 -1.22
N VAL A 78 -4.16 9.90 -1.15
CA VAL A 78 -3.70 8.52 -1.04
C VAL A 78 -4.01 7.95 0.36
N GLY A 79 -3.91 8.78 1.41
CA GLY A 79 -4.16 8.34 2.78
C GLY A 79 -2.91 7.74 3.42
N ASP A 80 -2.52 6.55 2.99
CA ASP A 80 -1.36 5.82 3.50
C ASP A 80 -0.05 6.19 2.77
N LEU A 81 0.13 7.45 2.35
CA LEU A 81 1.33 7.85 1.60
C LEU A 81 2.61 7.80 2.43
N HIS A 82 3.61 7.07 1.95
CA HIS A 82 4.94 6.89 2.53
C HIS A 82 5.99 6.59 1.46
N VAL A 83 7.29 6.74 1.79
CA VAL A 83 8.39 6.60 0.81
C VAL A 83 8.41 5.25 0.06
N GLU A 84 7.95 4.17 0.69
CA GLU A 84 7.84 2.85 0.05
C GLU A 84 6.58 2.63 -0.81
N ASN A 85 5.63 3.57 -0.92
CA ASN A 85 4.52 3.45 -1.89
C ASN A 85 4.96 3.79 -3.31
N PHE A 86 6.16 4.35 -3.47
CA PHE A 86 6.66 4.74 -4.78
C PHE A 86 7.29 3.55 -5.50
N GLY A 87 6.73 3.22 -6.66
CA GLY A 87 7.10 2.06 -7.45
C GLY A 87 7.01 2.33 -8.94
N THR A 88 7.21 1.27 -9.72
CA THR A 88 6.96 1.31 -11.15
C THR A 88 5.81 0.42 -11.55
N TRP A 89 5.01 0.87 -12.51
CA TRP A 89 4.02 0.08 -13.22
C TRP A 89 4.12 0.31 -14.73
N ARG A 90 3.33 -0.44 -15.49
CA ARG A 90 3.18 -0.24 -16.93
C ARG A 90 1.87 0.48 -17.21
N ASP A 91 1.91 1.47 -18.09
CA ASP A 91 0.70 2.07 -18.65
C ASP A 91 0.07 1.16 -19.72
N LEU A 92 -1.00 1.65 -20.36
CA LEU A 92 -1.74 0.91 -21.39
C LEU A 92 -0.87 0.61 -22.63
N GLU A 93 0.14 1.43 -22.89
CA GLU A 93 1.10 1.24 -23.98
C GLU A 93 2.33 0.40 -23.55
N GLY A 94 2.34 -0.09 -22.30
CA GLY A 94 3.43 -0.90 -21.75
C GLY A 94 4.67 -0.11 -21.32
N ARG A 95 4.63 1.23 -21.33
CA ARG A 95 5.74 2.08 -20.91
C ARG A 95 5.87 2.05 -19.39
N LEU A 96 7.12 2.12 -18.91
CA LEU A 96 7.41 2.10 -17.48
C LEU A 96 7.14 3.49 -16.88
N VAL A 97 6.17 3.56 -15.98
CA VAL A 97 5.77 4.78 -15.26
C VAL A 97 6.18 4.65 -13.81
N TRP A 98 6.57 5.76 -13.19
CA TRP A 98 6.87 5.87 -11.77
C TRP A 98 5.79 6.67 -11.03
N GLY A 99 5.48 6.23 -9.80
CA GLY A 99 4.64 7.00 -8.88
C GLY A 99 4.13 6.13 -7.73
N VAL A 100 2.97 6.49 -7.17
CA VAL A 100 2.29 5.78 -6.07
C VAL A 100 1.56 4.51 -6.55
N SER A 101 1.77 3.38 -5.89
CA SER A 101 1.22 2.07 -6.29
C SER A 101 0.06 1.53 -5.46
N ASP A 102 -0.28 2.14 -4.33
CA ASP A 102 -1.30 1.66 -3.39
C ASP A 102 -2.30 2.77 -3.05
N PHE A 103 -3.59 2.46 -3.12
CA PHE A 103 -4.71 3.38 -2.92
C PHE A 103 -5.84 2.74 -2.09
N ASP A 104 -5.54 1.65 -1.38
CA ASP A 104 -6.51 0.96 -0.51
C ASP A 104 -7.04 1.89 0.60
N GLU A 105 -6.30 2.93 0.97
CA GLU A 105 -6.64 3.90 2.02
C GLU A 105 -7.04 5.29 1.48
N ALA A 106 -7.33 5.39 0.17
CA ALA A 106 -7.62 6.68 -0.47
C ALA A 106 -8.91 7.33 0.08
N PHE A 107 -8.84 8.62 0.41
CA PHE A 107 -9.96 9.35 1.02
C PHE A 107 -9.97 10.84 0.66
N ARG A 108 -11.15 11.48 0.71
CA ARG A 108 -11.24 12.94 0.57
C ARG A 108 -10.78 13.66 1.84
N MET A 109 -9.54 14.11 1.84
CA MET A 109 -8.92 14.82 2.97
C MET A 109 -8.05 16.00 2.48
N PRO A 110 -7.64 16.91 3.37
CA PRO A 110 -6.67 17.94 3.03
C PRO A 110 -5.42 17.33 2.40
N PHE A 111 -5.03 17.80 1.20
CA PHE A 111 -3.87 17.24 0.48
C PHE A 111 -2.56 17.33 1.28
N THR A 112 -2.49 18.31 2.19
CA THR A 112 -1.38 18.55 3.11
C THR A 112 -1.11 17.37 4.02
N TYR A 113 -2.12 16.56 4.37
CA TYR A 113 -1.94 15.38 5.22
C TYR A 113 -1.05 14.33 4.53
N ASP A 114 -1.22 14.09 3.23
CA ASP A 114 -0.35 13.18 2.47
C ASP A 114 1.09 13.70 2.42
N ILE A 115 1.28 15.01 2.23
CA ILE A 115 2.60 15.63 2.16
C ILE A 115 3.33 15.49 3.51
N VAL A 116 2.66 15.83 4.61
CA VAL A 116 3.25 15.70 5.95
C VAL A 116 3.50 14.23 6.25
N ARG A 117 2.57 13.33 5.93
CA ARG A 117 2.76 11.89 6.14
C ARG A 117 3.98 11.36 5.39
N LEU A 118 4.14 11.75 4.13
CA LEU A 118 5.29 11.38 3.32
C LEU A 118 6.60 11.88 3.95
N ALA A 119 6.65 13.13 4.39
CA ALA A 119 7.81 13.71 5.07
C ALA A 119 8.11 13.00 6.40
N THR A 120 7.10 12.73 7.23
CA THR A 120 7.21 11.94 8.46
C THR A 120 7.79 10.56 8.14
N SER A 121 7.29 9.89 7.10
CA SER A 121 7.78 8.57 6.71
C SER A 121 9.25 8.60 6.28
N ALA A 122 9.69 9.65 5.58
CA ALA A 122 11.08 9.81 5.19
C ALA A 122 11.99 10.05 6.40
N GLY A 123 11.54 10.86 7.37
CA GLY A 123 12.26 11.09 8.63
C GLY A 123 12.41 9.82 9.46
N LEU A 124 11.34 9.05 9.64
CA LEU A 124 11.41 7.76 10.35
C LEU A 124 12.27 6.75 9.59
N ALA A 125 12.12 6.64 8.28
CA ALA A 125 12.95 5.76 7.46
C ALA A 125 14.45 6.11 7.57
N ALA A 126 14.78 7.40 7.64
CA ALA A 126 16.16 7.84 7.84
C ALA A 126 16.68 7.52 9.26
N ALA A 127 15.85 7.72 10.28
CA ALA A 127 16.19 7.41 11.68
C ALA A 127 16.49 5.92 11.89
N GLU A 128 15.78 5.04 11.18
CA GLU A 128 15.95 3.59 11.22
C GLU A 128 17.00 3.08 10.20
N GLY A 129 17.70 3.99 9.50
CA GLY A 129 18.79 3.64 8.57
C GLY A 129 18.34 3.09 7.21
N HIS A 130 17.06 3.19 6.85
CA HIS A 130 16.55 2.82 5.53
C HIS A 130 16.88 3.85 4.45
N LEU A 131 17.09 5.11 4.84
CA LEU A 131 17.43 6.21 3.93
C LEU A 131 18.63 7.00 4.46
N ASN A 132 19.49 7.44 3.55
CA ASN A 132 20.60 8.34 3.86
C ASN A 132 20.23 9.77 3.44
N ILE A 133 19.30 10.38 4.17
CA ILE A 133 18.83 11.76 3.97
C ILE A 133 18.34 12.31 5.31
N ASP A 134 18.63 13.57 5.62
CA ASP A 134 18.05 14.19 6.82
C ASP A 134 16.59 14.66 6.56
N LEU A 135 15.83 14.87 7.64
CA LEU A 135 14.42 15.27 7.53
C LEU A 135 14.25 16.60 6.77
N LYS A 136 15.17 17.56 6.95
CA LYS A 136 15.09 18.87 6.31
C LYS A 136 15.29 18.75 4.79
N GLN A 137 16.26 17.95 4.37
CA GLN A 137 16.51 17.60 2.97
C GLN A 137 15.33 16.86 2.37
N ALA A 138 14.75 15.89 3.09
CA ALA A 138 13.56 15.16 2.64
C ALA A 138 12.36 16.09 2.43
N CYS A 139 12.05 16.95 3.41
CA CYS A 139 11.00 17.96 3.31
C CYS A 139 11.23 18.91 2.12
N ALA A 140 12.46 19.40 1.94
CA ALA A 140 12.81 20.28 0.83
C ALA A 140 12.61 19.60 -0.53
N ALA A 141 13.05 18.34 -0.67
CA ALA A 141 12.89 17.55 -1.89
C ALA A 141 11.41 17.29 -2.21
N ILE A 142 10.62 16.89 -1.20
CA ILE A 142 9.18 16.65 -1.34
C ILE A 142 8.47 17.94 -1.80
N MET A 143 8.71 19.05 -1.12
CA MET A 143 8.06 20.34 -1.44
C MET A 143 8.47 20.87 -2.81
N ALA A 144 9.75 20.74 -3.18
CA ALA A 144 10.25 21.15 -4.49
C ALA A 144 9.61 20.32 -5.60
N GLY A 145 9.59 18.99 -5.45
CA GLY A 145 8.99 18.07 -6.42
C GLY A 145 7.48 18.30 -6.56
N TYR A 146 6.76 18.37 -5.45
CA TYR A 146 5.31 18.60 -5.45
C TYR A 146 4.94 19.94 -6.11
N SER A 147 5.65 21.01 -5.76
CA SER A 147 5.41 22.35 -6.31
C SER A 147 5.79 22.46 -7.79
N ALA A 148 6.86 21.79 -8.23
CA ALA A 148 7.23 21.70 -9.63
C ALA A 148 6.16 20.94 -10.44
N ALA A 149 5.67 19.81 -9.92
CA ALA A 149 4.62 19.03 -10.55
C ALA A 149 3.34 19.87 -10.75
N LEU A 150 2.88 20.58 -9.72
CA LEU A 150 1.72 21.46 -9.83
C LEU A 150 1.91 22.57 -10.87
N ARG A 151 3.06 23.25 -10.87
CA ARG A 151 3.37 24.30 -11.86
C ARG A 151 3.40 23.78 -13.30
N SER A 152 3.79 22.53 -13.50
CA SER A 152 3.84 21.88 -14.81
C SER A 152 2.50 21.30 -15.29
N GLY A 153 1.44 21.43 -14.47
CA GLY A 153 0.10 20.91 -14.76
C GLY A 153 -0.15 19.46 -14.33
N GLY A 154 0.73 18.86 -13.53
CA GLY A 154 0.62 17.47 -13.07
C GLY A 154 0.77 16.46 -14.21
N ARG A 155 2.00 16.01 -14.46
CA ARG A 155 2.30 15.07 -15.55
C ARG A 155 2.73 13.70 -15.00
N PRO A 156 2.38 12.60 -15.68
CA PRO A 156 2.90 11.28 -15.31
C PRO A 156 4.41 11.24 -15.52
N MET A 157 5.12 10.54 -14.63
CA MET A 157 6.56 10.32 -14.76
C MET A 157 6.83 9.06 -15.60
N VAL A 158 7.01 9.24 -16.91
CA VAL A 158 7.38 8.14 -17.82
C VAL A 158 8.90 7.97 -17.85
N LEU A 159 9.40 6.85 -17.32
CA LEU A 159 10.83 6.60 -17.16
C LEU A 159 11.60 6.44 -18.47
N ALA A 160 10.90 6.16 -19.58
CA ALA A 160 11.50 6.09 -20.90
C ALA A 160 11.97 7.47 -21.41
N GLU A 161 11.38 8.55 -20.91
CA GLU A 161 11.48 9.88 -21.51
C GLU A 161 12.47 10.80 -20.78
N GLN A 162 12.50 10.78 -19.44
CA GLN A 162 13.08 11.91 -18.68
C GLN A 162 14.13 11.53 -17.61
N ASP A 163 14.15 10.29 -17.08
CA ASP A 163 14.99 9.98 -15.90
C ASP A 163 15.81 8.69 -16.05
N ARG A 164 17.02 8.82 -16.62
CA ARG A 164 17.97 7.69 -16.77
C ARG A 164 18.38 7.07 -15.43
N TRP A 165 18.52 7.88 -14.39
CA TRP A 165 18.91 7.41 -13.05
C TRP A 165 17.77 6.62 -12.39
N LEU A 166 16.54 7.12 -12.45
CA LEU A 166 15.37 6.48 -11.87
C LEU A 166 15.02 5.21 -12.64
N ARG A 167 15.21 5.21 -13.96
CA ARG A 167 15.16 4.01 -14.79
C ARG A 167 16.17 2.96 -14.35
N LYS A 168 17.41 3.34 -14.03
CA LYS A 168 18.44 2.42 -13.52
C LYS A 168 18.07 1.85 -12.14
N LEU A 169 17.52 2.68 -11.25
CA LEU A 169 17.06 2.25 -9.92
C LEU A 169 15.85 1.31 -10.04
N ALA A 170 14.88 1.66 -10.90
CA ALA A 170 13.70 0.86 -11.18
C ALA A 170 14.00 -0.46 -11.92
N ALA A 171 15.10 -0.54 -12.66
CA ALA A 171 15.56 -1.76 -13.33
C ALA A 171 16.53 -2.60 -12.46
N GLY A 172 16.76 -2.21 -11.20
CA GLY A 172 17.69 -2.90 -10.30
C GLY A 172 17.27 -4.33 -9.92
N ARG A 173 18.20 -5.07 -9.31
CA ARG A 173 18.14 -6.53 -9.02
C ARG A 173 16.91 -7.01 -8.23
N LEU A 174 16.26 -6.15 -7.44
CA LEU A 174 15.01 -6.47 -6.73
C LEU A 174 13.78 -6.54 -7.65
N ARG A 175 13.90 -6.04 -8.88
CA ARG A 175 12.87 -6.01 -9.93
C ARG A 175 13.26 -6.83 -11.15
N ASP A 176 14.27 -7.69 -11.01
CA ASP A 176 14.64 -8.70 -12.00
C ASP A 176 13.48 -9.69 -12.17
N PRO A 177 12.86 -9.77 -13.36
CA PRO A 177 11.76 -10.69 -13.61
C PRO A 177 12.11 -12.14 -13.28
N VAL A 178 13.35 -12.57 -13.53
CA VAL A 178 13.81 -13.94 -13.28
C VAL A 178 13.78 -14.24 -11.77
N VAL A 179 14.35 -13.35 -10.96
CA VAL A 179 14.35 -13.49 -9.49
C VAL A 179 12.93 -13.43 -8.94
N PHE A 180 12.09 -12.54 -9.47
CA PHE A 180 10.69 -12.44 -9.08
C PHE A 180 9.94 -13.75 -9.36
N TRP A 181 10.05 -14.29 -10.58
CA TRP A 181 9.39 -15.52 -10.96
C TRP A 181 9.91 -16.73 -10.19
N ALA A 182 11.23 -16.83 -9.97
CA ALA A 182 11.82 -17.88 -9.15
C ALA A 182 11.26 -17.87 -7.72
N ARG A 183 11.15 -16.69 -7.09
CA ARG A 183 10.55 -16.55 -5.75
C ARG A 183 9.08 -16.94 -5.73
N LEU A 184 8.31 -16.53 -6.74
CA LEU A 184 6.90 -16.88 -6.82
C LEU A 184 6.70 -18.37 -7.07
N GLN A 185 7.54 -18.98 -7.91
CA GLN A 185 7.51 -20.41 -8.20
C GLN A 185 7.88 -21.24 -6.97
N ALA A 186 8.84 -20.79 -6.17
CA ALA A 186 9.24 -21.46 -4.93
C ALA A 186 8.17 -21.45 -3.83
N LEU A 187 7.11 -20.64 -3.95
CA LEU A 187 6.03 -20.63 -2.95
C LEU A 187 5.26 -21.95 -2.95
N PRO A 188 4.97 -22.51 -1.75
CA PRO A 188 4.20 -23.73 -1.64
C PRO A 188 2.75 -23.51 -2.12
N THR A 189 2.16 -24.56 -2.68
CA THR A 189 0.73 -24.57 -3.01
C THR A 189 -0.09 -24.28 -1.75
N ALA A 190 -1.06 -23.40 -1.90
CA ALA A 190 -1.98 -22.96 -0.86
C ALA A 190 -2.72 -24.18 -0.26
N ARG A 191 -2.53 -24.41 1.05
CA ARG A 191 -3.26 -25.42 1.82
C ARG A 191 -4.58 -24.88 2.37
N GLY A 192 -5.55 -25.74 2.63
CA GLY A 192 -6.85 -25.34 3.19
C GLY A 192 -7.82 -24.74 2.17
N PRO A 193 -8.98 -24.25 2.62
CA PRO A 193 -10.01 -23.73 1.72
C PRO A 193 -9.49 -22.51 0.95
N VAL A 194 -9.86 -22.44 -0.31
CA VAL A 194 -9.67 -21.27 -1.18
C VAL A 194 -11.07 -20.86 -1.63
N PRO A 195 -11.51 -19.62 -1.36
CA PRO A 195 -12.87 -19.18 -1.67
C PRO A 195 -13.23 -19.45 -3.15
N PRO A 196 -14.36 -20.14 -3.46
CA PRO A 196 -14.70 -20.51 -4.83
C PRO A 196 -14.80 -19.31 -5.79
N ASN A 197 -15.37 -18.21 -5.31
CA ASN A 197 -15.44 -16.93 -6.04
C ASN A 197 -14.04 -16.42 -6.42
N LEU A 198 -13.07 -16.54 -5.50
CA LEU A 198 -11.70 -16.10 -5.73
C LEU A 198 -10.98 -17.02 -6.73
N LYS A 199 -11.21 -18.34 -6.68
CA LYS A 199 -10.70 -19.25 -7.73
C LYS A 199 -11.19 -18.85 -9.12
N THR A 200 -12.49 -18.60 -9.26
CA THR A 200 -13.10 -18.20 -10.53
C THR A 200 -12.50 -16.90 -11.05
N LEU A 201 -12.42 -15.87 -10.19
CA LEU A 201 -11.81 -14.58 -10.57
C LEU A 201 -10.35 -14.72 -10.98
N LEU A 202 -9.57 -15.55 -10.28
CA LEU A 202 -8.17 -15.78 -10.59
C LEU A 202 -7.99 -16.50 -11.93
N VAL A 203 -8.80 -17.53 -12.21
CA VAL A 203 -8.74 -18.30 -13.46
C VAL A 203 -9.18 -17.44 -14.66
N GLN A 204 -10.20 -16.59 -14.50
CA GLN A 204 -10.64 -15.66 -15.55
C GLN A 204 -9.57 -14.64 -15.96
N ARG A 205 -8.57 -14.41 -15.12
CA ARG A 205 -7.44 -13.51 -15.40
C ARG A 205 -6.26 -14.22 -16.05
N LEU A 206 -6.28 -15.56 -16.13
CA LEU A 206 -5.24 -16.31 -16.80
C LEU A 206 -5.44 -16.27 -18.33
N PRO A 207 -4.36 -16.29 -19.13
CA PRO A 207 -4.46 -16.44 -20.56
C PRO A 207 -5.20 -17.73 -20.96
N ASN A 208 -5.95 -17.68 -22.07
CA ASN A 208 -6.55 -18.89 -22.65
C ASN A 208 -5.48 -19.95 -22.97
N GLY A 209 -5.77 -21.21 -22.66
CA GLY A 209 -4.82 -22.33 -22.79
C GLY A 209 -3.79 -22.41 -21.66
N SER A 210 -4.07 -21.80 -20.50
CA SER A 210 -3.26 -22.01 -19.29
C SER A 210 -3.50 -23.39 -18.70
N GLU A 211 -2.42 -24.09 -18.38
CA GLU A 211 -2.42 -25.45 -17.83
C GLU A 211 -1.78 -25.47 -16.41
N ALA A 212 -1.94 -26.60 -15.71
CA ALA A 212 -1.31 -26.83 -14.40
C ALA A 212 -1.52 -25.70 -13.37
N VAL A 213 -2.72 -25.12 -13.34
CA VAL A 213 -3.06 -24.02 -12.44
C VAL A 213 -2.92 -24.46 -10.98
N ARG A 214 -2.08 -23.75 -10.23
CA ARG A 214 -1.96 -23.88 -8.78
C ARG A 214 -2.13 -22.53 -8.10
N TYR A 215 -2.60 -22.55 -6.87
CA TYR A 215 -2.80 -21.35 -6.06
C TYR A 215 -1.68 -21.24 -5.04
N VAL A 216 -1.13 -20.05 -4.85
CA VAL A 216 -0.12 -19.75 -3.82
C VAL A 216 -0.58 -18.58 -2.97
N ARG A 217 -0.19 -18.58 -1.69
CA ARG A 217 -0.39 -17.43 -0.81
C ARG A 217 0.89 -16.62 -0.75
N ARG A 218 0.78 -15.32 -1.06
CA ARG A 218 1.92 -14.40 -1.11
C ARG A 218 1.82 -13.38 0.01
N ARG A 219 2.92 -13.14 0.71
CA ARG A 219 3.08 -11.98 1.62
C ARG A 219 3.57 -10.77 0.84
N SER A 220 2.92 -9.62 1.02
CA SER A 220 3.30 -8.37 0.36
C SER A 220 2.60 -7.21 1.04
N GLY A 221 3.32 -6.11 1.26
CA GLY A 221 2.78 -4.88 1.85
C GLY A 221 2.46 -5.06 3.33
N LEU A 222 3.26 -4.41 4.19
CA LEU A 222 3.13 -4.49 5.65
C LEU A 222 1.72 -4.08 6.14
N GLY A 223 1.14 -3.00 5.59
CA GLY A 223 -0.22 -2.54 5.93
C GLY A 223 -1.30 -3.60 5.68
N SER A 224 -1.14 -4.42 4.64
CA SER A 224 -2.11 -5.43 4.21
C SER A 224 -1.92 -6.82 4.83
N LEU A 225 -0.92 -7.01 5.70
CA LEU A 225 -0.75 -8.26 6.44
C LEU A 225 -2.01 -8.58 7.27
N GLY A 226 -2.35 -9.87 7.36
CA GLY A 226 -3.62 -10.34 7.90
C GLY A 226 -4.67 -10.63 6.82
N ARG A 227 -4.66 -9.90 5.69
CA ARG A 227 -5.61 -10.08 4.58
C ARG A 227 -5.22 -11.30 3.73
N GLU A 228 -6.20 -12.04 3.19
CA GLU A 228 -5.90 -13.16 2.28
C GLU A 228 -5.42 -12.64 0.91
N ARG A 229 -4.19 -13.03 0.52
CA ARG A 229 -3.61 -12.74 -0.79
C ARG A 229 -3.27 -14.04 -1.50
N LEU A 230 -4.08 -14.38 -2.50
CA LEU A 230 -3.92 -15.56 -3.34
C LEU A 230 -3.49 -15.16 -4.75
N VAL A 231 -2.64 -15.98 -5.34
CA VAL A 231 -2.15 -15.82 -6.71
C VAL A 231 -2.36 -17.15 -7.42
N ALA A 232 -2.91 -17.11 -8.64
CA ALA A 232 -2.90 -18.26 -9.53
C ALA A 232 -1.63 -18.24 -10.37
N VAL A 233 -0.91 -19.35 -10.35
CA VAL A 233 0.29 -19.61 -11.15
C VAL A 233 -0.05 -20.76 -12.09
N ALA A 234 0.20 -20.56 -13.38
CA ALA A 234 -0.12 -21.53 -14.41
C ALA A 234 0.98 -21.59 -15.47
N ASP A 235 1.09 -22.74 -16.12
CA ASP A 235 1.94 -22.93 -17.29
C ASP A 235 1.19 -22.43 -18.53
N TRP A 236 1.91 -21.74 -19.42
CA TRP A 236 1.34 -21.24 -20.68
C TRP A 236 2.39 -21.33 -21.80
N ARG A 237 2.00 -21.89 -22.95
CA ARG A 237 2.82 -22.05 -24.17
C ARG A 237 4.26 -22.57 -23.92
N GLY A 238 4.40 -23.68 -23.17
CA GLY A 238 5.69 -24.38 -23.06
C GLY A 238 6.69 -23.76 -22.07
N SER A 239 6.24 -22.96 -21.11
CA SER A 239 7.07 -22.39 -20.02
C SER A 239 7.76 -23.42 -19.13
N ARG A 240 7.46 -24.72 -19.27
CA ARG A 240 8.30 -25.80 -18.75
C ARG A 240 9.43 -26.11 -19.73
N GLY A 241 10.55 -25.38 -19.63
CA GLY A 241 11.81 -25.84 -20.22
C GLY A 241 12.80 -24.80 -20.71
N GLN A 242 12.45 -23.52 -20.80
CA GLN A 242 13.40 -22.46 -21.16
C GLN A 242 13.30 -21.33 -20.15
N GLY A 243 14.46 -20.85 -19.68
CA GLY A 243 14.59 -19.76 -18.72
C GLY A 243 14.12 -18.38 -19.21
N ASP A 244 13.28 -18.33 -20.26
CA ASP A 244 12.69 -17.12 -20.83
C ASP A 244 11.16 -17.23 -20.76
N GLY A 245 10.52 -16.27 -20.06
CA GLY A 245 9.10 -16.28 -19.70
C GLY A 245 8.12 -16.41 -20.88
N PRO A 246 6.83 -16.72 -20.62
CA PRO A 246 5.98 -15.97 -19.70
C PRO A 246 5.25 -16.86 -18.67
N VAL A 247 4.89 -16.28 -17.53
CA VAL A 247 4.04 -16.91 -16.50
C VAL A 247 2.75 -16.09 -16.41
N GLY A 248 1.62 -16.67 -16.81
CA GLY A 248 0.32 -16.02 -16.68
C GLY A 248 -0.04 -15.86 -15.21
N VAL A 249 -0.33 -14.63 -14.77
CA VAL A 249 -0.75 -14.34 -13.40
C VAL A 249 -2.14 -13.73 -13.38
N GLY A 250 -3.07 -14.45 -12.75
CA GLY A 250 -4.23 -13.83 -12.14
C GLY A 250 -3.85 -13.35 -10.75
N MET A 251 -3.90 -12.04 -10.52
CA MET A 251 -3.78 -11.44 -9.19
C MET A 251 -5.19 -11.15 -8.68
N GLY A 252 -5.55 -11.72 -7.53
CA GLY A 252 -6.84 -11.50 -6.89
C GLY A 252 -6.61 -11.27 -5.40
N THR A 253 -6.85 -10.05 -4.95
CA THR A 253 -6.97 -9.73 -3.53
C THR A 253 -8.44 -9.58 -3.19
N GLN A 254 -8.84 -10.04 -2.01
CA GLN A 254 -10.13 -9.65 -1.45
C GLN A 254 -9.99 -8.16 -1.06
N GLY A 255 -10.50 -7.26 -1.92
CA GLY A 255 -10.38 -5.82 -1.77
C GLY A 255 -10.26 -5.03 -3.08
N SER A 256 -9.86 -5.66 -4.19
CA SER A 256 -9.61 -4.94 -5.46
C SER A 256 -10.88 -4.62 -6.28
N ARG A 257 -12.06 -4.53 -5.65
CA ARG A 257 -13.19 -3.86 -6.31
C ARG A 257 -13.03 -2.38 -5.97
N GLY A 258 -12.83 -1.56 -6.99
CA GLY A 258 -13.06 -0.12 -6.92
C GLY A 258 -14.53 0.18 -6.59
N GLN A 259 -14.89 -0.04 -5.33
CA GLN A 259 -16.09 0.50 -4.69
C GLN A 259 -15.60 1.62 -3.76
N PRO A 260 -15.85 2.89 -4.11
CA PRO A 260 -15.44 4.04 -3.31
C PRO A 260 -16.02 4.09 -1.88
N ASP A 261 -16.92 3.16 -1.52
CA ASP A 261 -17.80 3.27 -0.35
C ASP A 261 -17.58 2.18 0.73
N LEU A 262 -16.48 1.42 0.70
CA LEU A 262 -16.20 0.37 1.70
C LEU A 262 -15.11 0.71 2.72
N LEU A 263 -14.52 1.91 2.64
CA LEU A 263 -13.59 2.38 3.66
C LEU A 263 -14.34 3.07 4.79
N PRO A 264 -13.94 2.84 6.06
CA PRO A 264 -14.58 3.48 7.18
C PRO A 264 -14.33 4.98 7.07
N ARG A 265 -15.39 5.77 7.11
CA ARG A 265 -15.26 7.22 7.26
C ARG A 265 -14.55 7.48 8.59
N PRO A 266 -13.77 8.56 8.73
CA PRO A 266 -13.25 8.99 10.03
C PRO A 266 -14.35 9.15 11.12
N GLY A 267 -15.62 9.27 10.72
CA GLY A 267 -16.79 9.20 11.62
C GLY A 267 -17.28 7.78 11.96
N ASP A 268 -17.04 6.79 11.10
CA ASP A 268 -17.43 5.39 11.32
C ASP A 268 -16.50 4.70 12.35
N ILE A 269 -15.23 5.14 12.43
CA ILE A 269 -14.29 4.73 13.49
C ILE A 269 -14.71 5.29 14.84
N ARG A 270 -15.32 6.50 14.88
CA ARG A 270 -15.86 7.10 16.12
C ARG A 270 -17.12 6.39 16.63
N GLY A 271 -17.85 5.67 15.77
CA GLY A 271 -19.04 4.91 16.16
C GLY A 271 -18.76 3.45 16.58
N ALA A 272 -17.53 2.96 16.38
CA ALA A 272 -17.11 1.59 16.68
C ALA A 272 -16.30 1.46 17.99
N LEU A 273 -16.11 2.56 18.71
CA LEU A 273 -15.48 2.63 20.02
C LEU A 273 -16.50 3.21 21.01
N PRO A 274 -16.61 2.68 22.24
CA PRO A 274 -17.53 3.20 23.26
C PRO A 274 -17.20 4.65 23.65
#